data_AF-A0A351AFG0-F1
#
_entry.id   AF-A0A351AFG0-F1
#
_cell.length_a   1.000
_cell.length_b   1.000
_cell.length_c   1.000
_cell.angle_alpha   90.00
_cell.angle_beta   90.00
_cell.angle_gamma   90.00
#
_symmetry.space_group_name_H-M   'P 1'
#
loop_
_entity.id
_entity.type
_entity.pdbx_description
1 polymer ?
#
loop_
_entity_poly.entity_id
_entity_poly.type
_entity_poly.pdbx_seq_one_letter_code
_entity_poly.pdbx_strand_id
1 'polypeptide(L)'
;MSMLPEDRDELMWELARDPLSEAAQQYRQRYPEDVAELESRASMLGKFTAAKPVGPAIIPAPHVLLEKPTPEVRMPRWSLGVAAALLIVSMALGYMAITRPQPQNLAIESGPRSLQATENQAKDTADESGERRIQGTNSGTPEGVDPNVAPGSNNTVPTGPQPLAPVQPADPTMLPITIQDEGTSLRSVIEQIGMAAGLTIEFAPGFTDSPVSVRYVNVPAMTILKTLGQSNGFTPLNQGDRKVLIVPATDPNAPVLQDPNMGTGQGLPDPSGNTNPGLSGPISR
;
A
#
# COMPACT_ATOMS: atom_id res chain seq x y z
N MET A 1 13.40 -31.12 32.97
CA MET A 1 12.16 -30.32 32.87
C MET A 1 11.28 -30.76 34.02
N SER A 2 11.27 -29.98 35.09
CA SER A 2 10.41 -30.21 36.25
C SER A 2 8.97 -30.02 35.78
N MET A 3 8.18 -31.09 35.75
CA MET A 3 6.74 -30.96 35.56
C MET A 3 6.16 -30.39 36.84
N LEU A 4 5.83 -29.10 36.81
CA LEU A 4 5.06 -28.47 37.87
C LEU A 4 3.65 -29.09 37.87
N PRO A 5 3.01 -29.24 39.04
CA PRO A 5 1.59 -29.59 39.11
C PRO A 5 0.76 -28.61 38.28
N GLU A 6 -0.25 -29.10 37.56
CA GLU A 6 -1.04 -28.36 36.58
C GLU A 6 -1.67 -27.08 37.19
N ASP A 7 -2.22 -27.18 38.40
CA ASP A 7 -2.80 -26.04 39.14
C ASP A 7 -1.77 -24.92 39.43
N ARG A 8 -0.51 -25.31 39.69
CA ARG A 8 0.58 -24.36 39.95
C ARG A 8 1.05 -23.71 38.66
N ASP A 9 1.02 -24.45 37.55
CA ASP A 9 1.38 -23.96 36.22
C ASP A 9 0.42 -22.87 35.74
N GLU A 10 -0.89 -23.09 35.92
CA GLU A 10 -1.94 -22.15 35.54
C GLU A 10 -1.84 -20.85 36.35
N LEU A 11 -1.68 -20.96 37.68
CA LEU A 11 -1.49 -19.81 38.56
C LEU A 11 -0.24 -19.00 38.17
N MET A 12 0.84 -19.67 37.77
CA MET A 12 2.07 -19.00 37.35
C MET A 12 1.90 -18.22 36.05
N TRP A 13 1.12 -18.75 35.09
CA TRP A 13 0.76 -18.02 33.86
C TRP A 13 -0.08 -16.78 34.14
N GLU A 14 -0.98 -16.85 35.12
CA GLU A 14 -1.79 -15.70 35.54
C GLU A 14 -0.91 -14.62 36.19
N LEU A 15 -0.06 -15.01 37.15
CA LEU A 15 0.85 -14.10 37.85
C LEU A 15 1.91 -13.49 36.93
N ALA A 16 2.34 -14.22 35.89
CA ALA A 16 3.29 -13.72 34.90
C ALA A 16 2.74 -12.56 34.05
N ARG A 17 1.41 -12.36 33.99
CA ARG A 17 0.80 -11.20 33.29
C ARG A 17 1.03 -9.88 34.03
N ASP A 18 1.08 -9.92 35.37
CA ASP A 18 1.39 -8.78 36.22
C ASP A 18 2.43 -9.15 37.28
N PRO A 19 3.73 -9.10 36.92
CA PRO A 19 4.82 -9.52 37.80
C PRO A 19 5.05 -8.56 38.98
N LEU A 20 4.41 -7.39 38.99
CA LEU A 20 4.52 -6.40 40.06
C LEU A 20 3.39 -6.50 41.08
N SER A 21 2.32 -7.24 40.76
CA SER A 21 1.19 -7.48 41.65
C SER A 21 1.62 -8.02 43.02
N GLU A 22 0.84 -7.69 44.06
CA GLU A 22 1.09 -8.19 45.42
C GLU A 22 1.03 -9.73 45.46
N ALA A 23 0.14 -10.34 44.67
CA ALA A 23 0.02 -11.79 44.55
C ALA A 23 1.31 -12.42 43.98
N ALA A 24 1.96 -11.80 42.99
CA ALA A 24 3.22 -12.29 42.45
C ALA A 24 4.35 -12.18 43.50
N GLN A 25 4.36 -11.11 44.32
CA GLN A 25 5.33 -10.97 45.41
C GLN A 25 5.13 -12.01 46.50
N GLN A 26 3.89 -12.26 46.91
CA GLN A 26 3.55 -13.31 47.87
C GLN A 26 3.91 -14.71 47.31
N TYR A 27 3.71 -14.94 46.01
CA TYR A 27 4.12 -16.19 45.36
C TYR A 27 5.64 -16.40 45.42
N ARG A 28 6.45 -15.38 45.13
CA ARG A 28 7.92 -15.46 45.22
C ARG A 28 8.41 -15.79 46.63
N GLN A 29 7.72 -15.28 47.65
CA GLN A 29 8.05 -15.60 49.05
C GLN A 29 7.67 -17.04 49.40
N ARG A 30 6.58 -17.56 48.83
CA ARG A 30 6.06 -18.88 49.13
C ARG A 30 6.77 -20.01 48.38
N TYR A 31 7.23 -19.73 47.16
CA TYR A 31 7.87 -20.71 46.26
C TYR A 31 9.15 -20.11 45.65
N PRO A 32 10.23 -19.99 46.43
CA PRO A 32 11.50 -19.42 45.95
C PRO A 32 12.13 -20.25 44.81
N GLU A 33 11.81 -21.54 44.71
CA GLU A 33 12.28 -22.43 43.65
C GLU A 33 11.70 -22.11 42.26
N ASP A 34 10.52 -21.49 42.21
CA ASP A 34 9.78 -21.23 40.97
C ASP A 34 10.01 -19.81 40.41
N VAL A 35 10.81 -18.99 41.10
CA VAL A 35 11.00 -17.57 40.75
C VAL A 35 11.60 -17.41 39.36
N ALA A 36 12.59 -18.26 39.00
CA ALA A 36 13.24 -18.20 37.69
C ALA A 36 12.27 -18.53 36.54
N GLU A 37 11.34 -19.47 36.77
CA GLU A 37 10.32 -19.85 35.78
C GLU A 37 9.26 -18.74 35.63
N LEU A 38 8.84 -18.13 36.74
CA LEU A 38 7.92 -16.99 36.74
C LEU A 38 8.51 -15.78 35.99
N GLU A 39 9.79 -15.47 36.20
CA GLU A 39 10.50 -14.40 35.47
C GLU A 39 10.64 -14.71 33.98
N SER A 40 10.96 -15.96 33.64
CA SER A 40 11.00 -16.43 32.25
C SER A 40 9.67 -16.19 31.54
N ARG A 41 8.55 -16.60 32.16
CA ARG A 41 7.20 -16.41 31.63
C ARG A 41 6.79 -14.95 31.55
N ALA A 42 7.10 -14.15 32.57
CA ALA A 42 6.85 -12.71 32.56
C ALA A 42 7.62 -12.02 31.41
N SER A 43 8.87 -12.42 31.15
CA SER A 43 9.66 -11.88 30.03
C SER A 43 9.08 -12.27 28.67
N MET A 44 8.52 -13.48 28.55
CA MET A 44 7.88 -13.96 27.34
C MET A 44 6.60 -13.17 27.06
N LEU A 45 5.74 -12.99 28.07
CA LEU A 45 4.51 -12.20 27.96
C LEU A 45 4.80 -10.71 27.74
N GLY A 46 5.85 -10.17 28.35
CA GLY A 46 6.31 -8.79 28.16
C GLY A 46 6.64 -8.46 26.70
N LYS A 47 7.20 -9.41 25.95
CA LYS A 47 7.49 -9.22 24.51
C LYS A 47 6.21 -9.08 23.68
N PHE A 48 5.12 -9.72 24.08
CA PHE A 48 3.83 -9.61 23.39
C PHE A 48 3.06 -8.36 23.79
N THR A 49 3.14 -7.93 25.05
CA THR A 49 2.50 -6.70 25.51
C THR A 49 3.24 -5.44 25.05
N ALA A 50 4.56 -5.49 24.87
CA ALA A 50 5.33 -4.39 24.25
C ALA A 50 5.03 -4.19 22.75
N ALA A 51 4.38 -5.17 22.09
CA ALA A 51 3.84 -5.00 20.73
C ALA A 51 2.48 -4.28 20.70
N LYS A 52 1.95 -3.87 21.86
CA LYS A 52 0.79 -2.98 21.94
C LYS A 52 1.15 -1.67 21.23
N PRO A 53 0.33 -1.21 20.26
CA PRO A 53 0.69 -0.11 19.38
C PRO A 53 1.04 1.10 20.23
N VAL A 54 2.28 1.57 20.09
CA VAL A 54 2.70 2.90 20.50
C VAL A 54 1.61 3.86 20.04
N GLY A 55 1.06 4.64 20.98
CA GLY A 55 -0.06 5.56 20.77
C GLY A 55 0.09 6.36 19.49
N PRO A 56 -1.03 6.83 18.90
CA PRO A 56 -1.20 7.05 17.48
C PRO A 56 0.10 7.55 16.87
N ALA A 57 0.88 6.60 16.33
CA ALA A 57 1.90 6.98 15.39
C ALA A 57 1.15 7.87 14.42
N ILE A 58 1.58 9.12 14.30
CA ILE A 58 1.25 9.95 13.17
C ILE A 58 1.91 9.20 12.01
N ILE A 59 1.27 8.12 11.58
CA ILE A 59 1.45 7.52 10.27
C ILE A 59 1.16 8.74 9.40
N PRO A 60 2.18 9.32 8.72
CA PRO A 60 1.88 10.37 7.77
C PRO A 60 0.78 9.79 6.90
N ALA A 61 -0.40 10.40 6.96
CA ALA A 61 -1.57 9.91 6.25
C ALA A 61 -1.08 9.55 4.85
N PRO A 62 -1.34 8.33 4.35
CA PRO A 62 -0.90 7.97 3.01
C PRO A 62 -1.32 9.12 2.14
N HIS A 63 -0.33 9.79 1.52
CA HIS A 63 -0.59 10.92 0.66
C HIS A 63 -1.37 10.33 -0.51
N VAL A 64 -2.69 10.29 -0.36
CA VAL A 64 -3.60 10.26 -1.48
C VAL A 64 -3.25 11.56 -2.16
N LEU A 65 -2.41 11.44 -3.19
CA LEU A 65 -2.36 12.45 -4.23
C LEU A 65 -3.77 12.44 -4.79
N LEU A 66 -4.68 13.17 -4.14
CA LEU A 66 -5.89 13.65 -4.77
C LEU A 66 -5.32 14.43 -5.94
N GLU A 67 -5.29 13.80 -7.11
CA GLU A 67 -5.08 14.50 -8.35
C GLU A 67 -6.09 15.62 -8.32
N LYS A 68 -5.55 16.84 -8.23
CA LYS A 68 -6.30 18.07 -8.42
C LYS A 68 -7.20 17.80 -9.62
N PRO A 69 -8.53 17.79 -9.46
CA PRO A 69 -9.44 17.37 -10.52
C PRO A 69 -9.00 18.10 -11.76
N THR A 70 -8.53 17.34 -12.75
CA THR A 70 -8.16 17.92 -14.04
C THR A 70 -9.38 18.70 -14.45
N PRO A 71 -9.27 20.04 -14.63
CA PRO A 71 -10.43 20.85 -14.91
C PRO A 71 -11.09 20.20 -16.11
N GLU A 72 -12.32 19.72 -15.94
CA GLU A 72 -13.10 19.20 -17.05
C GLU A 72 -13.08 20.30 -18.10
N VAL A 73 -12.28 20.09 -19.14
CA VAL A 73 -12.25 20.99 -20.27
C VAL A 73 -13.57 20.74 -20.97
N ARG A 74 -14.63 21.39 -20.46
CA ARG A 74 -15.93 21.51 -21.12
C ARG A 74 -15.68 22.26 -22.40
N MET A 75 -15.19 21.54 -23.41
CA MET A 75 -15.10 22.06 -24.76
C MET A 75 -16.53 22.40 -25.15
N PRO A 76 -16.80 23.67 -25.48
CA PRO A 76 -18.15 24.09 -25.76
C PRO A 76 -18.61 23.37 -27.03
N ARG A 77 -19.85 22.85 -27.03
CA ARG A 77 -20.37 21.89 -28.02
C ARG A 77 -20.22 22.29 -29.49
N TRP A 78 -19.95 23.57 -29.78
CA TRP A 78 -19.67 24.07 -31.12
C TRP A 78 -18.26 23.71 -31.64
N SER A 79 -17.28 23.40 -30.78
CA SER A 79 -15.93 23.04 -31.21
C SER A 79 -15.88 21.71 -31.98
N LEU A 80 -16.75 20.76 -31.62
CA LEU A 80 -16.88 19.49 -32.34
C LEU A 80 -17.34 19.69 -33.79
N GLY A 81 -18.19 20.69 -34.03
CA GLY A 81 -18.66 21.05 -35.37
C GLY A 81 -17.55 21.65 -36.25
N VAL A 82 -16.67 22.46 -35.67
CA VAL A 82 -15.55 23.09 -36.40
C VAL A 82 -14.52 22.04 -36.84
N ALA A 83 -14.21 21.06 -35.98
CA ALA A 83 -13.29 19.97 -36.31
C ALA A 83 -13.81 19.10 -37.46
N ALA A 84 -15.11 18.76 -37.46
CA ALA A 84 -15.73 18.00 -38.54
C ALA A 84 -15.72 18.77 -39.88
N ALA A 85 -16.01 20.08 -39.85
CA ALA A 85 -15.97 20.92 -41.06
C ALA A 85 -14.56 21.01 -41.66
N LEU A 86 -13.53 21.14 -40.83
CA LEU A 86 -12.13 21.16 -41.30
C LEU A 86 -11.72 19.83 -41.95
N LEU A 87 -12.19 18.71 -41.42
CA LEU A 87 -11.90 17.39 -41.99
C LEU A 87 -12.54 17.23 -43.39
N ILE A 88 -13.78 17.68 -43.57
CA ILE A 88 -14.47 17.66 -44.87
C ILE A 88 -13.76 18.57 -45.89
N VAL A 89 -13.34 19.78 -45.48
CA VAL A 89 -12.60 20.71 -46.36
C VAL A 89 -11.24 20.15 -46.77
N SER A 90 -10.51 19.52 -45.85
CA SER A 90 -9.24 18.82 -46.14
C SER A 90 -9.44 17.71 -47.17
N MET A 91 -10.50 16.91 -47.01
CA MET A 91 -10.80 15.81 -47.92
C MET A 91 -11.18 16.32 -49.32
N ALA A 92 -11.93 17.43 -49.41
CA ALA A 92 -12.25 18.08 -50.68
C ALA A 92 -11.02 18.67 -51.38
N LEU A 93 -10.09 19.29 -50.64
CA LEU A 93 -8.83 19.79 -51.18
C LEU A 93 -7.93 18.66 -51.71
N GLY A 94 -7.85 17.53 -50.98
CA GLY A 94 -7.14 16.33 -51.43
C GLY A 94 -7.72 15.76 -52.72
N TYR A 95 -9.06 15.68 -52.83
CA TYR A 95 -9.74 15.24 -54.04
C TYR A 95 -9.48 16.17 -55.24
N MET A 96 -9.44 17.48 -55.00
CA MET A 96 -9.14 18.46 -56.04
C MET A 96 -7.69 18.40 -56.52
N ALA A 97 -6.74 18.00 -55.67
CA ALA A 97 -5.34 17.83 -56.05
C ALA A 97 -5.11 16.62 -56.97
N ILE A 98 -5.85 15.53 -56.75
CA ILE A 98 -5.75 14.30 -57.58
C ILE A 98 -6.41 14.47 -58.95
N THR A 99 -7.46 15.28 -59.02
CA THR A 99 -8.24 15.47 -60.25
C THR A 99 -7.71 16.59 -61.17
N ARG A 100 -6.70 17.37 -60.74
CA ARG A 100 -6.05 18.30 -61.64
C ARG A 100 -5.11 17.52 -62.58
N PRO A 101 -5.36 17.53 -63.91
CA PRO A 101 -4.46 16.94 -64.86
C PRO A 101 -3.11 17.63 -64.72
N GLN A 102 -2.11 16.87 -64.29
CA GLN A 102 -0.73 17.32 -64.16
C GLN A 102 -0.29 17.79 -65.57
N PRO A 103 0.09 19.07 -65.77
CA PRO A 103 0.61 19.50 -67.05
C PRO A 103 1.86 18.69 -67.33
N GLN A 104 1.76 17.81 -68.32
CA GLN A 104 2.87 17.03 -68.83
C GLN A 104 3.89 18.00 -69.42
N ASN A 105 4.84 18.44 -68.60
CA ASN A 105 6.06 19.05 -69.10
C ASN A 105 6.81 17.95 -69.88
N LEU A 106 6.66 18.02 -71.19
CA LEU A 106 7.46 17.30 -72.18
C LEU A 106 8.93 17.71 -72.01
N ALA A 107 9.66 16.98 -71.18
CA ALA A 107 11.12 17.00 -71.18
C ALA A 107 11.60 15.84 -72.06
N ILE A 108 11.95 16.22 -73.28
CA ILE A 108 12.80 15.45 -74.19
C ILE A 108 14.18 15.35 -73.52
N GLU A 109 14.59 14.16 -73.08
CA GLU A 109 16.03 13.85 -73.05
C GLU A 109 16.28 12.36 -73.25
N SER A 110 16.68 12.05 -74.47
CA SER A 110 17.21 10.76 -74.91
C SER A 110 18.64 10.57 -74.42
N GLY A 111 18.89 9.55 -73.60
CA GLY A 111 20.24 9.09 -73.23
C GLY A 111 20.26 7.58 -72.94
N PRO A 112 21.19 6.80 -73.51
CA PRO A 112 21.08 5.34 -73.56
C PRO A 112 21.53 4.62 -72.28
N ARG A 113 20.84 3.50 -72.04
CA ARG A 113 21.22 2.35 -71.20
C ARG A 113 22.74 2.11 -71.15
N SER A 114 23.25 1.95 -69.93
CA SER A 114 24.39 1.07 -69.68
C SER A 114 23.99 0.04 -68.61
N LEU A 115 24.06 -1.23 -69.02
CA LEU A 115 23.96 -2.40 -68.16
C LEU A 115 25.32 -2.59 -67.49
N GLN A 116 25.36 -2.74 -66.17
CA GLN A 116 26.42 -3.49 -65.51
C GLN A 116 25.87 -4.18 -64.26
N ALA A 117 25.73 -5.49 -64.40
CA ALA A 117 25.65 -6.45 -63.31
C ALA A 117 27.08 -6.78 -62.85
N THR A 118 27.32 -6.74 -61.54
CA THR A 118 28.41 -7.46 -60.84
C THR A 118 27.95 -7.49 -59.37
N GLU A 119 27.38 -8.58 -58.86
CA GLU A 119 28.06 -9.82 -58.46
C GLU A 119 29.04 -9.64 -57.28
N ASN A 120 28.70 -10.29 -56.16
CA ASN A 120 29.53 -10.69 -55.01
C ASN A 120 30.19 -9.60 -54.16
N GLN A 121 29.96 -9.64 -52.84
CA GLN A 121 30.95 -10.20 -51.89
C GLN A 121 30.52 -9.94 -50.43
N ALA A 122 30.25 -11.03 -49.71
CA ALA A 122 30.22 -11.05 -48.26
C ALA A 122 31.62 -10.82 -47.69
N LYS A 123 31.75 -10.06 -46.59
CA LYS A 123 32.84 -10.27 -45.63
C LYS A 123 32.52 -9.68 -44.25
N ASP A 124 32.50 -10.58 -43.27
CA ASP A 124 32.74 -10.31 -41.85
C ASP A 124 33.92 -9.36 -41.65
N THR A 125 33.81 -8.43 -40.70
CA THR A 125 34.91 -8.14 -39.77
C THR A 125 34.36 -7.57 -38.46
N ALA A 126 34.60 -8.31 -37.40
CA ALA A 126 34.53 -7.86 -36.03
C ALA A 126 35.75 -6.99 -35.67
N ASP A 127 35.65 -6.34 -34.51
CA ASP A 127 36.75 -6.04 -33.59
C ASP A 127 37.39 -4.63 -33.59
N GLU A 128 37.79 -4.30 -32.36
CA GLU A 128 38.71 -3.29 -31.85
C GLU A 128 38.21 -1.89 -31.41
N SER A 129 37.93 -1.81 -30.11
CA SER A 129 38.84 -1.22 -29.11
C SER A 129 39.41 0.17 -29.38
N GLY A 130 38.99 1.14 -28.56
CA GLY A 130 39.60 2.47 -28.48
C GLY A 130 39.64 2.97 -27.04
N GLU A 131 40.59 2.45 -26.26
CA GLU A 131 41.10 3.05 -25.03
C GLU A 131 41.55 4.50 -25.26
N ARG A 132 41.12 5.44 -24.41
CA ARG A 132 41.84 6.71 -24.23
C ARG A 132 42.02 7.01 -22.75
N ARG A 133 43.29 6.97 -22.37
CA ARG A 133 43.89 7.04 -21.04
C ARG A 133 44.37 8.48 -20.75
N ILE A 134 44.53 8.78 -19.45
CA ILE A 134 45.33 9.84 -18.79
C ILE A 134 44.78 11.29 -18.95
N GLN A 135 44.76 12.22 -17.97
CA GLN A 135 45.66 12.47 -16.85
C GLN A 135 45.09 13.56 -15.92
N GLY A 136 45.39 13.50 -14.62
CA GLY A 136 45.06 14.56 -13.67
C GLY A 136 45.60 14.31 -12.26
N THR A 137 46.89 14.56 -12.08
CA THR A 137 47.69 14.53 -10.84
C THR A 137 47.53 15.80 -10.00
N ASN A 138 47.55 15.67 -8.66
CA ASN A 138 48.15 16.58 -7.64
C ASN A 138 47.98 15.89 -6.26
N SER A 139 48.96 15.50 -5.44
CA SER A 139 50.27 16.02 -4.98
C SER A 139 50.19 16.91 -3.72
N GLY A 140 50.72 16.38 -2.60
CA GLY A 140 51.21 17.07 -1.36
C GLY A 140 50.18 17.25 -0.24
N THR A 141 50.41 16.94 1.05
CA THR A 141 51.61 17.14 1.91
C THR A 141 51.50 16.28 3.21
N PRO A 142 52.60 15.94 3.93
CA PRO A 142 52.66 14.84 4.91
C PRO A 142 52.77 15.28 6.40
N GLU A 143 52.99 14.27 7.25
CA GLU A 143 53.59 14.27 8.60
C GLU A 143 52.72 14.47 9.85
N GLY A 144 52.81 13.46 10.73
CA GLY A 144 52.26 13.41 12.08
C GLY A 144 52.36 11.99 12.65
N VAL A 145 53.55 11.62 13.10
CA VAL A 145 53.94 10.30 13.64
C VAL A 145 53.41 10.13 15.07
N ASP A 146 52.80 8.98 15.38
CA ASP A 146 53.01 8.29 16.67
C ASP A 146 52.70 6.78 16.54
N PRO A 147 53.61 5.87 16.96
CA PRO A 147 53.41 4.41 16.92
C PRO A 147 53.22 3.83 18.33
N ASN A 148 52.19 3.02 18.58
CA ASN A 148 52.27 2.03 19.67
C ASN A 148 51.23 0.89 19.58
N VAL A 149 51.73 -0.35 19.42
CA VAL A 149 51.17 -1.69 19.75
C VAL A 149 49.85 -2.11 19.05
N ALA A 150 49.83 -2.83 17.91
CA ALA A 150 50.01 -4.29 17.67
C ALA A 150 48.88 -5.22 18.20
N PRO A 151 48.66 -6.45 17.68
CA PRO A 151 48.51 -6.91 16.28
C PRO A 151 47.39 -7.98 16.06
N GLY A 152 46.86 -8.10 14.83
CA GLY A 152 46.18 -9.31 14.31
C GLY A 152 44.71 -9.48 14.73
N SER A 153 43.75 -9.80 13.87
CA SER A 153 43.80 -10.69 12.71
C SER A 153 42.68 -10.31 11.73
N ASN A 154 43.03 -9.67 10.61
CA ASN A 154 42.13 -9.54 9.46
C ASN A 154 42.15 -10.87 8.72
N ASN A 155 41.21 -11.75 9.03
CA ASN A 155 40.96 -12.93 8.23
C ASN A 155 40.16 -12.53 6.98
N THR A 156 40.86 -12.03 5.96
CA THR A 156 40.31 -11.94 4.60
C THR A 156 40.15 -13.35 4.05
N VAL A 157 38.94 -13.91 4.16
CA VAL A 157 38.57 -15.12 3.43
C VAL A 157 38.23 -14.73 1.98
N PRO A 158 38.75 -15.43 0.96
CA PRO A 158 38.43 -15.17 -0.44
C PRO A 158 36.93 -15.37 -0.72
N THR A 159 36.30 -14.39 -1.35
CA THR A 159 34.94 -14.44 -1.88
C THR A 159 34.86 -15.48 -3.02
N GLY A 160 34.64 -16.75 -2.66
CA GLY A 160 34.05 -17.72 -3.59
C GLY A 160 32.54 -17.44 -3.74
N PRO A 161 31.93 -17.82 -4.87
CA PRO A 161 30.48 -17.70 -5.05
C PRO A 161 29.77 -18.53 -3.98
N GLN A 162 29.17 -17.86 -2.99
CA GLN A 162 28.31 -18.52 -2.01
C GLN A 162 27.10 -19.13 -2.74
N PRO A 163 26.76 -20.41 -2.47
CA PRO A 163 25.47 -20.96 -2.88
C PRO A 163 24.37 -20.10 -2.26
N LEU A 164 23.51 -19.54 -3.11
CA LEU A 164 22.32 -18.81 -2.70
C LEU A 164 21.60 -19.60 -1.62
N ALA A 165 21.52 -19.05 -0.41
CA ALA A 165 20.57 -19.57 0.58
C ALA A 165 19.19 -19.63 -0.09
N PRO A 166 18.38 -20.67 0.15
CA PRO A 166 17.04 -20.76 -0.41
C PRO A 166 16.29 -19.47 -0.06
N VAL A 167 15.95 -18.69 -1.08
CA VAL A 167 15.09 -17.51 -0.93
C VAL A 167 13.78 -18.03 -0.35
N GLN A 168 13.61 -17.79 0.94
CA GLN A 168 12.38 -18.08 1.65
C GLN A 168 11.24 -17.42 0.87
N PRO A 169 10.15 -18.13 0.51
CA PRO A 169 9.10 -17.54 -0.30
C PRO A 169 8.57 -16.31 0.44
N ALA A 170 8.73 -15.13 -0.17
CA ALA A 170 8.18 -13.90 0.35
C ALA A 170 6.70 -14.13 0.64
N ASP A 171 6.25 -13.74 1.84
CA ASP A 171 4.84 -13.83 2.20
C ASP A 171 4.03 -13.11 1.12
N PRO A 172 3.15 -13.81 0.38
CA PRO A 172 2.42 -13.24 -0.76
C PRO A 172 1.55 -12.04 -0.35
N THR A 173 1.22 -11.92 0.93
CA THR A 173 0.46 -10.78 1.47
C THR A 173 1.26 -9.47 1.50
N MET A 174 2.59 -9.55 1.42
CA MET A 174 3.50 -8.40 1.48
C MET A 174 4.03 -7.98 0.10
N LEU A 175 3.62 -8.66 -0.98
CA LEU A 175 4.04 -8.29 -2.32
C LEU A 175 3.42 -6.93 -2.70
N PRO A 176 4.25 -5.95 -3.11
CA PRO A 176 3.72 -4.68 -3.57
C PRO A 176 3.04 -4.88 -4.92
N ILE A 177 1.80 -4.39 -5.02
CA ILE A 177 1.02 -4.42 -6.27
C ILE A 177 0.67 -3.01 -6.71
N THR A 178 0.48 -2.85 -8.01
CA THR A 178 0.04 -1.59 -8.64
C THR A 178 -1.25 -1.84 -9.39
N ILE A 179 -2.30 -1.12 -9.05
CA ILE A 179 -3.65 -1.26 -9.60
C ILE A 179 -4.22 0.13 -9.88
N GLN A 180 -4.80 0.30 -11.07
CA GLN A 180 -5.41 1.54 -11.53
C GLN A 180 -6.70 1.16 -12.26
N ASP A 181 -7.83 1.41 -11.63
CA ASP A 181 -9.16 1.12 -12.17
C ASP A 181 -10.12 2.27 -11.90
N GLU A 182 -10.89 2.64 -12.91
CA GLU A 182 -11.86 3.75 -12.87
C GLU A 182 -13.26 3.21 -13.16
N GLY A 183 -14.17 3.35 -12.19
CA GLY A 183 -15.58 2.98 -12.37
C GLY A 183 -15.87 1.48 -12.46
N THR A 184 -14.97 0.63 -11.97
CA THR A 184 -15.13 -0.83 -11.95
C THR A 184 -15.93 -1.28 -10.72
N SER A 185 -16.59 -2.44 -10.80
CA SER A 185 -17.26 -3.03 -9.64
C SER A 185 -16.27 -3.36 -8.52
N LEU A 186 -16.65 -3.05 -7.28
CA LEU A 186 -15.84 -3.33 -6.09
C LEU A 186 -15.43 -4.80 -6.01
N ARG A 187 -16.34 -5.72 -6.35
CA ARG A 187 -16.02 -7.15 -6.39
C ARG A 187 -14.87 -7.45 -7.35
N SER A 188 -14.92 -6.94 -8.58
CA SER A 188 -13.90 -7.18 -9.60
C SER A 188 -12.54 -6.62 -9.19
N VAL A 189 -12.52 -5.42 -8.58
CA VAL A 189 -11.29 -4.80 -8.05
C VAL A 189 -10.67 -5.68 -6.96
N ILE A 190 -11.47 -6.20 -6.02
CA ILE A 190 -10.99 -7.09 -4.95
C ILE A 190 -10.45 -8.41 -5.53
N GLU A 191 -11.14 -9.01 -6.50
CA GLU A 191 -10.68 -10.23 -7.16
C GLU A 191 -9.36 -10.00 -7.91
N GLN A 192 -9.21 -8.86 -8.58
CA GLN A 192 -7.98 -8.49 -9.27
C GLN A 192 -6.81 -8.27 -8.30
N ILE A 193 -7.06 -7.64 -7.14
CA ILE A 193 -6.08 -7.56 -6.04
C ILE A 193 -5.68 -8.97 -5.59
N GLY A 194 -6.66 -9.86 -5.41
CA GLY A 194 -6.43 -11.25 -5.03
C GLY A 194 -5.55 -11.99 -6.04
N MET A 195 -5.91 -11.92 -7.32
CA MET A 195 -5.13 -12.54 -8.41
C MET A 195 -3.70 -11.98 -8.50
N ALA A 196 -3.53 -10.66 -8.42
CA ALA A 196 -2.23 -10.01 -8.48
C ALA A 196 -1.32 -10.40 -7.30
N ALA A 197 -1.91 -10.63 -6.12
CA ALA A 197 -1.20 -11.03 -4.90
C ALA A 197 -1.11 -12.55 -4.72
N GLY A 198 -1.74 -13.36 -5.59
CA GLY A 198 -1.84 -14.81 -5.41
C GLY A 198 -2.70 -15.24 -4.21
N LEU A 199 -3.70 -14.43 -3.83
CA LEU A 199 -4.66 -14.69 -2.76
C LEU A 199 -5.97 -15.23 -3.34
N THR A 200 -6.57 -16.21 -2.65
CA THR A 200 -7.93 -16.68 -2.90
C THR A 200 -8.89 -15.84 -2.06
N ILE A 201 -9.76 -15.09 -2.72
CA ILE A 201 -10.75 -14.25 -2.06
C ILE A 201 -12.08 -15.00 -1.97
N GLU A 202 -12.68 -15.01 -0.78
CA GLU A 202 -14.03 -15.50 -0.54
C GLU A 202 -14.91 -14.35 -0.03
N PHE A 203 -16.13 -14.23 -0.55
CA PHE A 203 -17.07 -13.20 -0.14
C PHE A 203 -18.14 -13.79 0.76
N ALA A 204 -18.33 -13.21 1.95
CA ALA A 204 -19.44 -13.58 2.81
C ALA A 204 -20.80 -13.21 2.17
N PRO A 205 -21.89 -13.90 2.54
CA PRO A 205 -23.24 -13.53 2.13
C PRO A 205 -23.57 -12.08 2.51
N GLY A 206 -24.33 -11.38 1.65
CA GLY A 206 -24.70 -9.98 1.90
C GLY A 206 -23.67 -8.93 1.45
N PHE A 207 -22.59 -9.34 0.77
CA PHE A 207 -21.65 -8.40 0.16
C PHE A 207 -22.32 -7.54 -0.92
N THR A 208 -22.28 -6.22 -0.75
CA THR A 208 -22.87 -5.26 -1.68
C THR A 208 -21.84 -4.81 -2.70
N ASP A 209 -22.14 -4.96 -3.98
CA ASP A 209 -21.26 -4.51 -5.06
C ASP A 209 -21.57 -3.05 -5.40
N SER A 210 -20.56 -2.19 -5.33
CA SER A 210 -20.67 -0.76 -5.63
C SER A 210 -19.57 -0.35 -6.62
N PRO A 211 -19.82 0.61 -7.53
CA PRO A 211 -18.78 1.11 -8.41
C PRO A 211 -17.75 1.89 -7.60
N VAL A 212 -16.46 1.58 -7.79
CA VAL A 212 -15.36 2.24 -7.11
C VAL A 212 -14.29 2.68 -8.12
N SER A 213 -13.58 3.75 -7.79
CA SER A 213 -12.41 4.20 -8.54
C SER A 213 -11.22 4.18 -7.60
N VAL A 214 -10.17 3.44 -7.98
CA VAL A 214 -9.01 3.22 -7.13
C VAL A 214 -7.70 3.33 -7.89
N ARG A 215 -6.71 3.90 -7.21
CA ARG A 215 -5.35 4.00 -7.70
C ARG A 215 -4.40 3.71 -6.55
N TYR A 216 -3.70 2.58 -6.66
CA TYR A 216 -2.67 2.16 -5.71
C TYR A 216 -1.39 1.85 -6.47
N VAL A 217 -0.26 2.36 -5.99
CA VAL A 217 1.05 2.16 -6.62
C VAL A 217 2.01 1.63 -5.56
N ASN A 218 2.56 0.44 -5.82
CA ASN A 218 3.55 -0.19 -4.94
C ASN A 218 3.06 -0.39 -3.49
N VAL A 219 1.78 -0.74 -3.31
CA VAL A 219 1.17 -0.92 -1.99
C VAL A 219 0.92 -2.41 -1.74
N PRO A 220 1.16 -2.94 -0.53
CA PRO A 220 0.84 -4.33 -0.20
C PRO A 220 -0.67 -4.61 -0.34
N ALA A 221 -1.00 -5.78 -0.89
CA ALA A 221 -2.38 -6.19 -1.18
C ALA A 221 -3.29 -6.11 0.06
N MET A 222 -2.81 -6.58 1.22
CA MET A 222 -3.58 -6.55 2.47
C MET A 222 -3.88 -5.13 2.94
N THR A 223 -2.97 -4.19 2.71
CA THR A 223 -3.17 -2.76 3.04
C THR A 223 -4.23 -2.16 2.12
N ILE A 224 -4.19 -2.47 0.82
CA ILE A 224 -5.20 -2.03 -0.15
C ILE A 224 -6.59 -2.55 0.27
N LEU A 225 -6.70 -3.84 0.59
CA LEU A 225 -7.97 -4.45 1.03
C LEU A 225 -8.52 -3.82 2.30
N LYS A 226 -7.65 -3.50 3.28
CA LYS A 226 -8.08 -2.83 4.53
C LYS A 226 -8.60 -1.42 4.27
N THR A 227 -7.90 -0.64 3.46
CA THR A 227 -8.32 0.72 3.09
C THR A 227 -9.64 0.70 2.33
N LEU A 228 -9.77 -0.21 1.35
CA LEU A 228 -11.02 -0.41 0.61
C LEU A 228 -12.16 -0.86 1.51
N GLY A 229 -11.88 -1.71 2.49
CA GLY A 229 -12.85 -2.18 3.46
C GLY A 229 -13.39 -1.05 4.33
N GLN A 230 -12.51 -0.20 4.84
CA GLN A 230 -12.90 0.96 5.64
C GLN A 230 -13.78 1.94 4.87
N SER A 231 -13.50 2.19 3.58
CA SER A 231 -14.28 3.14 2.79
C SER A 231 -15.62 2.58 2.29
N ASN A 232 -15.71 1.25 2.09
CA ASN A 232 -16.88 0.60 1.48
C ASN A 232 -17.66 -0.29 2.46
N GLY A 233 -17.34 -0.25 3.76
CA GLY A 233 -18.09 -0.96 4.79
C GLY A 233 -17.90 -2.48 4.79
N PHE A 234 -16.66 -2.96 4.63
CA PHE A 234 -16.31 -4.36 4.82
C PHE A 234 -14.98 -4.53 5.58
N THR A 235 -14.72 -5.72 6.09
CA THR A 235 -13.49 -6.07 6.79
C THR A 235 -12.85 -7.29 6.14
N PRO A 236 -11.60 -7.21 5.66
CA PRO A 236 -10.85 -8.36 5.19
C PRO A 236 -10.28 -9.17 6.36
N LEU A 237 -10.56 -10.46 6.40
CA LEU A 237 -10.05 -11.41 7.40
C LEU A 237 -9.10 -12.39 6.72
N ASN A 238 -7.86 -12.47 7.20
CA ASN A 238 -6.90 -13.46 6.73
C ASN A 238 -7.18 -14.80 7.43
N GLN A 239 -7.54 -15.83 6.66
CA GLN A 239 -7.84 -17.17 7.18
C GLN A 239 -6.63 -18.11 7.15
N GLY A 240 -5.47 -17.64 6.68
CA GLY A 240 -4.31 -18.49 6.39
C GLY A 240 -4.38 -19.11 4.99
N ASP A 241 -3.33 -19.83 4.59
CA ASP A 241 -3.26 -20.54 3.29
C ASP A 241 -3.57 -19.66 2.06
N ARG A 242 -3.20 -18.38 2.11
CA ARG A 242 -3.51 -17.38 1.06
C ARG A 242 -5.01 -17.13 0.86
N LYS A 243 -5.86 -17.52 1.82
CA LYS A 243 -7.30 -17.28 1.79
C LYS A 243 -7.65 -16.02 2.58
N VAL A 244 -8.43 -15.16 1.95
CA VAL A 244 -8.94 -13.94 2.59
C VAL A 244 -10.46 -13.92 2.46
N LEU A 245 -11.14 -13.86 3.61
CA LEU A 245 -12.59 -13.74 3.70
C LEU A 245 -12.97 -12.26 3.81
N ILE A 246 -13.86 -11.81 2.94
CA ILE A 246 -14.39 -10.45 2.95
C ILE A 246 -15.75 -10.45 3.65
N VAL A 247 -15.84 -9.77 4.79
CA VAL A 247 -17.06 -9.70 5.61
C VAL A 247 -17.65 -8.29 5.56
N PRO A 248 -18.90 -8.09 5.15
CA PRO A 248 -19.55 -6.78 5.22
C PRO A 248 -19.71 -6.34 6.68
N ALA A 249 -19.46 -5.06 6.96
CA ALA A 249 -19.53 -4.48 8.31
C ALA A 249 -20.98 -4.32 8.79
N THR A 250 -21.91 -4.09 7.87
CA THR A 250 -23.35 -4.18 8.12
C THR A 250 -23.79 -5.64 7.91
N ASP A 251 -23.69 -6.45 8.95
CA ASP A 251 -24.41 -7.72 8.98
C ASP A 251 -25.90 -7.41 9.22
N PRO A 252 -26.81 -7.70 8.26
CA PRO A 252 -28.24 -7.51 8.47
C PRO A 252 -28.80 -8.38 9.60
N ASN A 253 -28.05 -9.37 10.09
CA ASN A 253 -28.39 -10.23 11.21
C ASN A 253 -27.62 -9.91 12.51
N ALA A 254 -26.73 -8.91 12.52
CA ALA A 254 -26.07 -8.53 13.77
C ALA A 254 -27.07 -7.84 14.71
N PRO A 255 -27.17 -8.26 15.99
CA PRO A 255 -27.92 -7.50 16.98
C PRO A 255 -27.27 -6.12 17.09
N VAL A 256 -28.07 -5.07 16.82
CA VAL A 256 -27.68 -3.68 17.04
C VAL A 256 -27.30 -3.55 18.52
N LEU A 257 -26.01 -3.50 18.81
CA LEU A 257 -25.51 -3.04 20.10
C LEU A 257 -25.90 -1.57 20.19
N GLN A 258 -27.02 -1.30 20.86
CA GLN A 258 -27.39 0.04 21.27
C GLN A 258 -26.24 0.56 22.13
N ASP A 259 -25.45 1.49 21.60
CA ASP A 259 -24.50 2.25 22.39
C ASP A 259 -25.25 2.87 23.58
N PRO A 260 -24.90 2.53 24.84
CA PRO A 260 -25.54 3.11 26.02
C PRO A 260 -25.27 4.61 26.18
N ASN A 261 -24.56 5.24 25.24
CA ASN A 261 -23.99 6.58 25.38
C ASN A 261 -24.64 7.66 24.52
N MET A 262 -25.84 7.41 23.97
CA MET A 262 -26.75 8.53 23.66
C MET A 262 -27.35 9.04 24.97
N GLY A 263 -26.51 9.72 25.74
CA GLY A 263 -26.90 10.48 26.91
C GLY A 263 -28.03 11.43 26.56
N THR A 264 -29.15 11.20 27.22
CA THR A 264 -30.04 12.20 27.81
C THR A 264 -29.51 13.64 27.72
N GLY A 265 -29.72 14.28 26.57
CA GLY A 265 -29.87 15.73 26.46
C GLY A 265 -31.23 16.11 27.02
N GLN A 266 -31.45 15.87 28.31
CA GLN A 266 -32.65 16.30 29.02
C GLN A 266 -32.29 17.53 29.85
N GLY A 267 -32.97 18.62 29.51
CA GLY A 267 -32.52 19.99 29.73
C GLY A 267 -32.19 20.35 31.17
N LEU A 268 -31.13 21.15 31.28
CA LEU A 268 -30.88 22.01 32.42
C LEU A 268 -32.04 23.02 32.52
N PRO A 269 -32.84 23.05 33.61
CA PRO A 269 -33.73 24.18 33.84
C PRO A 269 -32.91 25.38 34.29
N ASP A 270 -33.04 26.45 33.51
CA ASP A 270 -32.45 27.78 33.70
C ASP A 270 -33.00 28.41 35.01
N PRO A 271 -32.17 28.76 36.02
CA PRO A 271 -32.63 29.43 37.22
C PRO A 271 -32.54 30.95 37.04
N SER A 272 -33.39 31.53 36.19
CA SER A 272 -33.48 32.99 36.03
C SER A 272 -34.82 33.40 35.42
N GLY A 273 -35.67 34.06 36.22
CA GLY A 273 -36.90 34.70 35.70
C GLY A 273 -38.09 34.51 36.63
N ASN A 274 -38.15 35.24 37.75
CA ASN A 274 -38.80 36.54 37.83
C ASN A 274 -40.30 36.43 38.18
N THR A 275 -40.64 37.25 39.16
CA THR A 275 -41.87 37.38 39.93
C THR A 275 -43.10 37.73 39.08
N ASN A 276 -44.25 37.13 39.39
CA ASN A 276 -45.49 37.91 39.51
C ASN A 276 -46.56 37.20 40.36
N PRO A 277 -47.06 37.83 41.44
CA PRO A 277 -48.25 37.38 42.16
C PRO A 277 -49.49 38.11 41.63
N GLY A 278 -50.49 37.38 41.15
CA GLY A 278 -51.79 37.95 40.79
C GLY A 278 -52.85 36.86 40.78
N LEU A 279 -53.60 36.68 41.88
CA LEU A 279 -54.92 37.26 42.15
C LEU A 279 -56.02 36.84 41.17
N SER A 280 -57.16 36.46 41.77
CA SER A 280 -58.47 36.09 41.19
C SER A 280 -58.55 34.60 40.84
N GLY A 281 -59.44 33.79 41.37
CA GLY A 281 -60.81 34.02 41.84
C GLY A 281 -61.57 32.69 41.65
N PRO A 282 -62.82 32.56 42.13
CA PRO A 282 -63.30 31.33 42.76
C PRO A 282 -64.30 30.53 41.90
N ILE A 283 -64.88 29.49 42.51
CA ILE A 283 -66.30 29.08 42.45
C ILE A 283 -66.58 27.68 41.86
N SER A 284 -67.12 26.84 42.76
CA SER A 284 -68.14 25.78 42.60
C SER A 284 -67.78 24.53 41.78
N ARG A 285 -68.29 23.34 42.11
CA ARG A 285 -69.19 22.85 43.15
C ARG A 285 -68.90 21.37 43.36
#